data_AF-A0A2T0RGN6-F1
#
_entry.id   AF-A0A2T0RGN6-F1
#
_cell.length_a   1.000
_cell.length_b   1.000
_cell.length_c   1.000
_cell.angle_alpha   90.00
_cell.angle_beta   90.00
_cell.angle_gamma   90.00
#
_symmetry.space_group_name_H-M   'P 1'
#
loop_
_entity.id
_entity.type
_entity.pdbx_description
1 polymer ?
#
loop_
_entity_poly.entity_id
_entity_poly.type
_entity_poly.pdbx_seq_one_letter_code
_entity_poly.pdbx_strand_id
1 'polypeptide(L)'
;MSPDTPAPRPPSHPATRETSGAHRPTGAPRPPSHPRTRETSGTPRRPSRPRTRETSAAPHPPSHPGTRETSATPHPGTRETSGPARRRSGLRRLLTALAVVFALTAAPAVVAPDPAAASVYSSCTMSRCDAARTARTGWSQLGWPTSAGWYTWPYGQYNYTGGTFQNRERQLPTNASYNEYDVYPRAKGASRDAYRIVVNRSTKETWFTPDHYVNFYKL
;
A
#
# COMPACT_ATOMS: atom_id res chain seq x y z
N MET A 1 -2.77 56.26 45.60
CA MET A 1 -1.45 56.52 44.99
C MET A 1 -0.55 55.36 45.34
N SER A 2 -0.40 54.40 44.43
CA SER A 2 0.43 53.21 44.61
C SER A 2 1.78 53.45 43.94
N PRO A 3 2.92 53.14 44.57
CA PRO A 3 4.21 53.26 43.90
C PRO A 3 4.46 52.06 42.96
N ASP A 4 4.96 52.40 41.78
CA ASP A 4 5.45 51.52 40.72
C ASP A 4 6.54 50.56 41.23
N THR A 5 6.42 49.29 40.83
CA THR A 5 7.46 48.27 41.05
C THR A 5 8.42 48.26 39.85
N PRO A 6 9.74 48.44 40.03
CA PRO A 6 10.68 48.38 38.91
C PRO A 6 10.99 46.92 38.51
N ALA A 7 11.09 46.70 37.20
CA ALA A 7 11.41 45.42 36.57
C ALA A 7 12.86 44.95 36.87
N PRO A 8 13.14 43.63 36.88
CA PRO A 8 14.46 43.08 37.18
C PRO A 8 15.46 43.27 36.02
N ARG A 9 16.72 43.59 36.37
CA ARG A 9 17.87 43.70 35.45
C ARG A 9 18.31 42.32 34.91
N PRO A 10 18.82 42.24 33.67
CA PRO A 10 19.44 41.03 33.14
C PRO A 10 20.84 40.78 33.73
N PRO A 11 21.31 39.52 33.76
CA PRO A 11 22.63 39.17 34.28
C PRO A 11 23.76 39.60 33.32
N SER A 12 24.78 40.21 33.90
CA SER A 12 26.02 40.62 33.24
C SER A 12 26.91 39.40 32.93
N HIS A 13 27.32 39.24 31.67
CA HIS A 13 28.37 38.29 31.28
C HIS A 13 29.76 38.76 31.74
N PRO A 14 30.63 37.89 32.27
CA PRO A 14 32.05 38.18 32.36
C PRO A 14 32.77 37.89 31.05
N ALA A 15 33.45 38.91 30.52
CA ALA A 15 34.43 38.81 29.45
C ALA A 15 35.82 38.58 30.04
N THR A 16 36.48 37.49 29.64
CA THR A 16 37.93 37.24 29.76
C THR A 16 38.29 36.18 28.71
N ARG A 17 39.47 36.10 28.08
CA ARG A 17 40.62 36.98 27.83
C ARG A 17 41.42 36.19 26.78
N GLU A 18 41.80 36.82 25.66
CA GLU A 18 42.69 36.21 24.67
C GLU A 18 44.01 35.76 25.34
N THR A 19 44.43 34.52 25.05
CA THR A 19 45.80 34.08 25.28
C THR A 19 46.26 33.35 24.01
N SER A 20 47.10 34.01 23.24
CA SER A 20 47.88 33.41 22.15
C SER A 20 48.80 32.34 22.71
N GLY A 21 48.63 31.11 22.23
CA GLY A 21 49.49 29.98 22.52
C GLY A 21 49.54 29.04 21.33
N ALA A 22 50.55 29.22 20.47
CA ALA A 22 50.83 28.33 19.37
C ALA A 22 51.18 26.94 19.90
N HIS A 23 50.31 25.96 19.64
CA HIS A 23 50.61 24.54 19.84
C HIS A 23 50.47 23.82 18.50
N ARG A 24 51.62 23.34 18.03
CA ARG A 24 51.82 22.53 16.83
C ARG A 24 51.18 21.16 17.05
N PRO A 25 50.22 20.70 16.22
CA PRO A 25 49.80 19.31 16.27
C PRO A 25 50.81 18.44 15.53
N THR A 26 51.54 17.64 16.31
CA THR A 26 52.22 16.42 15.88
C THR A 26 51.19 15.39 15.38
N GLY A 27 51.45 14.80 14.22
CA GLY A 27 50.98 13.45 13.86
C GLY A 27 49.57 13.34 13.28
N ALA A 28 49.44 13.56 11.97
CA ALA A 28 48.34 12.99 11.20
C ALA A 28 48.52 11.44 11.11
N PRO A 29 47.47 10.63 11.30
CA PRO A 29 47.55 9.20 11.05
C PRO A 29 47.75 8.93 9.55
N ARG A 30 48.79 8.15 9.25
CA ARG A 30 49.19 7.69 7.93
C ARG A 30 48.07 6.84 7.29
N PRO A 31 47.66 7.09 6.03
CA PRO A 31 46.69 6.25 5.35
C PRO A 31 47.29 4.84 5.08
N PRO A 32 46.48 3.78 5.10
CA PRO A 32 46.94 2.43 4.75
C PRO A 32 47.39 2.37 3.29
N SER A 33 48.57 1.80 3.08
CA SER A 33 49.15 1.50 1.77
C SER A 33 48.28 0.47 1.05
N HIS A 34 47.52 0.88 0.04
CA HIS A 34 46.89 -0.07 -0.87
C HIS A 34 47.96 -0.74 -1.75
N PRO A 35 48.02 -2.08 -1.84
CA PRO A 35 48.88 -2.75 -2.81
C PRO A 35 48.38 -2.44 -4.22
N ARG A 36 49.31 -1.96 -5.08
CA ARG A 36 49.13 -1.83 -6.52
C ARG A 36 48.72 -3.18 -7.11
N THR A 37 47.45 -3.35 -7.45
CA THR A 37 47.02 -4.41 -8.35
C THR A 37 47.45 -4.03 -9.76
N ARG A 38 48.32 -4.89 -10.30
CA ARG A 38 48.81 -4.94 -11.68
C ARG A 38 47.64 -4.92 -12.67
N GLU A 39 47.44 -3.79 -13.36
CA GLU A 39 46.59 -3.74 -14.55
C GLU A 39 47.22 -4.63 -15.62
N THR A 40 46.63 -5.80 -15.81
CA THR A 40 46.92 -6.66 -16.95
C THR A 40 45.97 -6.22 -18.06
N SER A 41 46.52 -5.70 -19.14
CA SER A 41 45.81 -5.33 -20.35
C SER A 41 45.01 -6.52 -20.88
N GLY A 42 43.70 -6.49 -20.69
CA GLY A 42 42.75 -7.46 -21.25
C GLY A 42 41.87 -6.79 -22.28
N THR A 43 42.09 -7.10 -23.54
CA THR A 43 41.29 -6.70 -24.71
C THR A 43 39.80 -7.00 -24.49
N PRO A 44 38.85 -6.08 -24.81
CA PRO A 44 37.43 -6.40 -24.75
C PRO A 44 37.06 -7.36 -25.88
N ARG A 45 36.72 -8.61 -25.53
CA ARG A 45 36.05 -9.53 -26.45
C ARG A 45 34.61 -9.03 -26.70
N ARG A 46 34.37 -8.72 -27.97
CA ARG A 46 33.09 -8.48 -28.63
C ARG A 46 31.94 -9.34 -28.06
N PRO A 47 30.83 -8.74 -27.58
CA PRO A 47 29.65 -9.51 -27.22
C PRO A 47 28.93 -10.03 -28.48
N SER A 48 28.71 -11.35 -28.50
CA SER A 48 27.94 -12.05 -29.51
C SER A 48 26.46 -11.65 -29.45
N ARG A 49 25.95 -11.22 -30.61
CA ARG A 49 24.55 -10.88 -30.88
C ARG A 49 23.62 -12.04 -30.49
N PRO A 50 22.54 -11.83 -29.69
CA PRO A 50 21.50 -12.84 -29.55
C PRO A 50 20.61 -12.87 -30.80
N ARG A 51 20.38 -14.10 -31.24
CA ARG A 51 19.57 -14.54 -32.38
C ARG A 51 18.12 -14.10 -32.19
N THR A 52 17.56 -13.36 -33.15
CA THR A 52 16.12 -13.13 -33.25
C THR A 52 15.41 -14.47 -33.45
N ARG A 53 14.55 -14.84 -32.50
CA ARG A 53 13.61 -15.94 -32.67
C ARG A 53 12.37 -15.36 -33.34
N GLU A 54 12.23 -15.61 -34.63
CA GLU A 54 10.98 -15.40 -35.37
C GLU A 54 9.89 -16.28 -34.74
N THR A 55 8.84 -15.65 -34.22
CA THR A 55 7.60 -16.34 -33.91
C THR A 55 6.70 -16.20 -35.12
N SER A 56 6.55 -17.31 -35.82
CA SER A 56 5.63 -17.52 -36.94
C SER A 56 4.20 -17.18 -36.53
N ALA A 57 3.63 -16.14 -37.13
CA ALA A 57 2.20 -15.84 -37.06
C ALA A 57 1.49 -16.58 -38.20
N ALA A 58 0.52 -17.42 -37.86
CA ALA A 58 -0.45 -17.99 -38.81
C ALA A 58 -1.80 -17.24 -38.66
N PRO A 59 -2.61 -17.14 -39.73
CA PRO A 59 -3.73 -16.20 -39.82
C PRO A 59 -5.04 -16.78 -39.25
N HIS A 60 -5.85 -15.92 -38.63
CA HIS A 60 -7.26 -16.23 -38.34
C HIS A 60 -8.18 -15.67 -39.44
N PRO A 61 -9.23 -16.42 -39.86
CA PRO A 61 -10.18 -15.99 -40.90
C PRO A 61 -11.24 -15.01 -40.38
N PRO A 62 -11.85 -14.20 -41.27
CA PRO A 62 -12.92 -13.27 -40.89
C PRO A 62 -14.28 -13.97 -40.88
N SER A 63 -15.20 -13.49 -40.05
CA SER A 63 -16.64 -13.80 -40.16
C SER A 63 -17.46 -12.54 -39.96
N HIS A 64 -18.48 -12.44 -40.82
CA HIS A 64 -19.18 -11.26 -41.31
C HIS A 64 -20.18 -10.61 -40.34
N PRO A 65 -20.72 -9.42 -40.71
CA PRO A 65 -21.56 -8.58 -39.87
C PRO A 65 -23.06 -8.90 -39.99
N GLY A 66 -23.81 -8.59 -38.93
CA GLY A 66 -25.27 -8.66 -38.89
C GLY A 66 -25.85 -7.39 -38.29
N THR A 67 -26.66 -6.71 -39.11
CA THR A 67 -27.68 -5.70 -38.81
C THR A 67 -28.54 -6.08 -37.59
N ARG A 68 -29.27 -5.21 -36.87
CA ARG A 68 -30.21 -4.16 -37.30
C ARG A 68 -30.81 -3.48 -36.04
N GLU A 69 -31.17 -2.20 -36.17
CA GLU A 69 -32.38 -1.51 -35.64
C GLU A 69 -32.73 -1.43 -34.13
N THR A 70 -32.59 -0.21 -33.61
CA THR A 70 -33.66 0.73 -33.19
C THR A 70 -35.06 0.19 -32.80
N SER A 71 -35.55 0.66 -31.63
CA SER A 71 -36.94 1.04 -31.24
C SER A 71 -37.33 0.38 -29.91
N ALA A 72 -37.52 1.13 -28.81
CA ALA A 72 -38.61 2.06 -28.46
C ALA A 72 -39.66 1.39 -27.53
N THR A 73 -39.76 1.96 -26.32
CA THR A 73 -40.93 2.17 -25.44
C THR A 73 -41.74 0.97 -24.89
N PRO A 74 -42.03 0.95 -23.57
CA PRO A 74 -42.95 -0.01 -22.95
C PRO A 74 -44.40 0.55 -22.83
N HIS A 75 -45.39 -0.32 -23.02
CA HIS A 75 -46.78 -0.11 -22.60
C HIS A 75 -47.16 -1.16 -21.53
N PRO A 76 -47.82 -0.77 -20.42
CA PRO A 76 -48.58 -1.71 -19.59
C PRO A 76 -50.08 -1.58 -19.90
N GLY A 77 -50.66 -2.65 -20.45
CA GLY A 77 -52.10 -2.83 -20.58
C GLY A 77 -52.67 -3.51 -19.33
N THR A 78 -53.75 -2.93 -18.82
CA THR A 78 -54.55 -3.40 -17.69
C THR A 78 -55.70 -4.31 -18.12
N ARG A 79 -56.27 -4.98 -17.10
CA ARG A 79 -57.64 -5.50 -16.94
C ARG A 79 -57.98 -6.97 -17.23
N GLU A 80 -58.39 -7.60 -16.11
CA GLU A 80 -59.61 -8.39 -15.88
C GLU A 80 -59.82 -9.67 -16.71
N THR A 81 -60.14 -10.79 -16.05
CA THR A 81 -61.54 -11.26 -15.90
C THR A 81 -61.59 -12.43 -14.90
N SER A 82 -62.73 -12.51 -14.21
CA SER A 82 -63.03 -13.27 -12.99
C SER A 82 -63.60 -14.68 -13.24
N GLY A 83 -63.40 -15.57 -12.24
CA GLY A 83 -64.37 -16.59 -11.78
C GLY A 83 -64.09 -18.06 -12.16
N PRO A 84 -64.75 -19.05 -11.51
CA PRO A 84 -65.22 -19.13 -10.13
C PRO A 84 -64.78 -20.42 -9.39
N ALA A 85 -65.11 -20.47 -8.09
CA ALA A 85 -64.83 -21.52 -7.13
C ALA A 85 -65.47 -22.89 -7.42
N ARG A 86 -64.80 -23.98 -7.02
CA ARG A 86 -65.49 -25.19 -6.54
C ARG A 86 -64.76 -25.89 -5.39
N ARG A 87 -65.44 -25.85 -4.24
CA ARG A 87 -65.23 -26.60 -3.00
C ARG A 87 -65.01 -28.10 -3.24
N ARG A 88 -64.14 -28.74 -2.44
CA ARG A 88 -64.47 -30.01 -1.76
C ARG A 88 -63.81 -30.09 -0.39
N SER A 89 -64.68 -30.18 0.61
CA SER A 89 -64.41 -30.40 2.02
C SER A 89 -63.92 -31.83 2.28
N GLY A 90 -63.10 -31.99 3.31
CA GLY A 90 -62.70 -33.30 3.83
C GLY A 90 -62.05 -33.20 5.21
N LEU A 91 -62.76 -32.64 6.19
CA LEU A 91 -62.40 -32.76 7.61
C LEU A 91 -63.15 -33.96 8.20
N ARG A 92 -62.43 -34.95 8.73
CA ARG A 92 -62.81 -35.83 9.86
C ARG A 92 -61.56 -36.64 10.27
N ARG A 93 -60.93 -36.30 11.41
CA ARG A 93 -61.06 -36.94 12.75
C ARG A 93 -60.49 -38.36 12.75
N LEU A 94 -59.67 -38.85 13.69
CA LEU A 94 -59.01 -38.43 14.93
C LEU A 94 -58.17 -39.67 15.34
N LEU A 95 -57.05 -39.56 16.05
CA LEU A 95 -56.57 -40.46 17.14
C LEU A 95 -55.07 -40.27 17.43
N THR A 96 -54.82 -39.58 18.55
CA THR A 96 -53.73 -39.71 19.54
C THR A 96 -52.53 -40.62 19.27
N ALA A 97 -51.33 -40.02 19.31
CA ALA A 97 -50.21 -40.55 20.09
C ALA A 97 -49.28 -39.39 20.52
N LEU A 98 -49.25 -39.16 21.83
CA LEU A 98 -48.30 -38.32 22.54
C LEU A 98 -46.92 -39.00 22.48
N ALA A 99 -45.97 -38.41 21.76
CA ALA A 99 -44.54 -38.73 21.92
C ALA A 99 -43.76 -37.42 21.89
N VAL A 100 -43.50 -36.91 23.09
CA VAL A 100 -42.58 -35.80 23.33
C VAL A 100 -41.20 -36.27 22.91
N VAL A 101 -40.69 -35.76 21.79
CA VAL A 101 -39.26 -35.79 21.48
C VAL A 101 -38.86 -34.35 21.19
N PHE A 102 -38.63 -33.61 22.26
CA PHE A 102 -37.91 -32.35 22.19
C PHE A 102 -36.43 -32.71 22.03
N ALA A 103 -36.04 -33.11 20.81
CA ALA A 103 -34.64 -33.20 20.44
C ALA A 103 -34.12 -31.76 20.34
N LEU A 104 -33.65 -31.20 21.46
CA LEU A 104 -32.77 -30.03 21.46
C LEU A 104 -31.49 -30.44 20.74
N THR A 105 -31.49 -30.36 19.42
CA THR A 105 -30.26 -30.34 18.64
C THR A 105 -29.60 -29.00 18.93
N ALA A 106 -28.71 -28.99 19.91
CA ALA A 106 -27.71 -27.94 20.03
C ALA A 106 -26.83 -28.04 18.78
N ALA A 107 -27.18 -27.28 17.74
CA ALA A 107 -26.29 -27.10 16.60
C ALA A 107 -25.00 -26.49 17.14
N PRO A 108 -23.82 -27.05 16.85
CA PRO A 108 -22.58 -26.36 17.18
C PRO A 108 -22.61 -25.01 16.48
N ALA A 109 -22.50 -23.93 17.24
CA ALA A 109 -22.31 -22.61 16.67
C ALA A 109 -21.04 -22.68 15.83
N VAL A 110 -21.18 -22.67 14.50
CA VAL A 110 -20.06 -22.50 13.59
C VAL A 110 -19.58 -21.08 13.82
N VAL A 111 -18.60 -20.92 14.69
CA VAL A 111 -17.86 -19.68 14.83
C VAL A 111 -17.13 -19.50 13.51
N ALA A 112 -17.66 -18.65 12.64
CA ALA A 112 -16.91 -18.21 11.48
C ALA A 112 -15.59 -17.62 12.00
N PRO A 113 -14.43 -17.98 11.43
CA PRO A 113 -13.19 -17.30 11.80
C PRO A 113 -13.41 -15.81 11.58
N ASP A 114 -13.01 -15.00 12.56
CA ASP A 114 -12.99 -13.55 12.38
C ASP A 114 -12.27 -13.24 11.07
N PRO A 115 -12.80 -12.33 10.22
CA PRO A 115 -12.07 -11.90 9.05
C PRO A 115 -10.69 -11.48 9.52
N ALA A 116 -9.63 -12.00 8.90
CA ALA A 116 -8.25 -11.68 9.27
C ALA A 116 -8.04 -10.16 9.15
N ALA A 117 -8.28 -9.46 10.26
CA ALA A 117 -8.08 -8.03 10.34
C ALA A 117 -6.58 -7.78 10.27
N ALA A 118 -6.15 -6.82 9.45
CA ALA A 118 -4.76 -6.41 9.55
C ALA A 118 -4.52 -5.85 10.94
N SER A 119 -3.39 -6.25 11.51
CA SER A 119 -2.93 -5.58 12.71
C SER A 119 -2.29 -4.25 12.32
N VAL A 120 -2.73 -3.18 13.00
CA VAL A 120 -2.15 -1.84 12.87
C VAL A 120 -1.38 -1.52 14.13
N TYR A 121 -0.06 -1.48 13.99
CA TYR A 121 0.87 -1.18 15.07
C TYR A 121 1.19 0.32 15.08
N SER A 122 1.27 0.88 16.30
CA SER A 122 1.54 2.31 16.53
C SER A 122 2.97 2.73 16.24
N SER A 123 3.89 1.77 16.03
CA SER A 123 5.29 2.03 15.72
C SER A 123 5.90 0.93 14.85
N CYS A 124 6.98 1.27 14.16
CA CYS A 124 7.76 0.37 13.33
C CYS A 124 9.19 0.22 13.89
N THR A 125 9.48 -0.94 14.47
CA THR A 125 10.77 -1.26 15.13
C THR A 125 11.54 -2.40 14.47
N MET A 126 10.97 -3.05 13.45
CA MET A 126 11.65 -4.13 12.73
C MET A 126 12.75 -3.60 11.78
N SER A 127 13.72 -4.45 11.45
CA SER A 127 14.88 -4.09 10.61
C SER A 127 14.52 -3.43 9.27
N ARG A 128 13.37 -3.80 8.66
CA ARG A 128 12.94 -3.28 7.36
C ARG A 128 12.31 -1.87 7.44
N CYS A 129 12.02 -1.35 8.64
CA CYS A 129 11.45 -0.02 8.81
C CYS A 129 12.39 1.09 8.33
N ASP A 130 13.71 0.89 8.40
CA ASP A 130 14.68 1.90 7.95
C ASP A 130 14.60 2.10 6.44
N ALA A 131 14.46 1.02 5.67
CA ALA A 131 14.21 1.12 4.23
C ALA A 131 12.88 1.82 3.92
N ALA A 132 11.82 1.58 4.71
CA ALA A 132 10.55 2.25 4.55
C ALA A 132 10.65 3.76 4.86
N ARG A 133 11.45 4.16 5.86
CA ARG A 133 11.76 5.57 6.13
C ARG A 133 12.57 6.21 5.00
N THR A 134 13.58 5.51 4.46
CA THR A 134 14.31 5.96 3.27
C THR A 134 13.38 6.14 2.07
N ALA A 135 12.45 5.20 1.84
CA ALA A 135 11.46 5.31 0.78
C ALA A 135 10.54 6.52 1.00
N ARG A 136 10.05 6.74 2.24
CA ARG A 136 9.24 7.91 2.60
C ARG A 136 9.98 9.21 2.25
N THR A 137 11.26 9.32 2.60
CA THR A 137 12.09 10.49 2.22
C THR A 137 12.21 10.62 0.70
N GLY A 138 12.54 9.55 -0.02
CA GLY A 138 12.68 9.60 -1.48
C GLY A 138 11.38 10.00 -2.20
N TRP A 139 10.24 9.44 -1.80
CA TRP A 139 8.94 9.80 -2.37
C TRP A 139 8.52 11.23 -2.01
N SER A 140 8.94 11.74 -0.85
CA SER A 140 8.74 13.15 -0.49
C SER A 140 9.54 14.09 -1.39
N GLN A 141 10.77 13.73 -1.77
CA GLN A 141 11.60 14.52 -2.69
C GLN A 141 11.01 14.56 -4.12
N LEU A 142 10.26 13.52 -4.50
CA LEU A 142 9.51 13.47 -5.76
C LEU A 142 8.14 14.15 -5.69
N GLY A 143 7.77 14.73 -4.55
CA GLY A 143 6.53 15.48 -4.39
C GLY A 143 5.27 14.62 -4.23
N TRP A 144 5.39 13.36 -3.81
CA TRP A 144 4.25 12.45 -3.58
C TRP A 144 3.34 12.27 -4.81
N PRO A 145 3.87 11.75 -5.94
CA PRO A 145 3.07 11.52 -7.13
C PRO A 145 1.92 10.57 -6.86
N THR A 146 0.72 10.93 -7.32
CA THR A 146 -0.51 10.18 -7.05
C THR A 146 -0.97 9.26 -8.19
N SER A 147 -0.42 9.44 -9.38
CA SER A 147 -0.70 8.60 -10.54
C SER A 147 0.16 7.34 -10.51
N ALA A 148 -0.45 6.18 -10.76
CA ALA A 148 0.30 4.94 -10.81
C ALA A 148 1.34 4.96 -11.93
N GLY A 149 2.58 4.56 -11.66
CA GLY A 149 3.64 4.64 -12.65
C GLY A 149 5.05 4.53 -12.11
N TRP A 150 6.00 4.46 -13.05
CA TRP A 150 7.44 4.42 -12.79
C TRP A 150 8.03 5.82 -12.72
N TYR A 151 8.79 6.09 -11.66
CA TYR A 151 9.46 7.36 -11.41
C TYR A 151 10.96 7.12 -11.31
N THR A 152 11.76 8.02 -11.89
CA THR A 152 13.21 8.02 -11.71
C THR A 152 13.54 8.23 -10.24
N TRP A 153 14.33 7.34 -9.67
CA TRP A 153 14.72 7.39 -8.26
C TRP A 153 16.04 8.17 -8.09
N PRO A 154 16.22 8.98 -7.03
CA PRO A 154 17.39 9.85 -6.85
C PRO A 154 18.76 9.17 -6.92
N TYR A 155 18.84 7.85 -6.73
CA TYR A 155 20.09 7.08 -6.65
C TYR A 155 20.32 6.12 -7.84
N GLY A 156 19.71 6.38 -9.01
CA GLY A 156 20.07 5.69 -10.25
C GLY A 156 19.28 4.41 -10.59
N GLN A 157 18.02 4.33 -10.17
CA GLN A 157 17.07 3.25 -10.50
C GLN A 157 15.68 3.85 -10.75
N TYR A 158 14.64 3.02 -10.81
CA TYR A 158 13.25 3.47 -10.80
C TYR A 158 12.52 2.97 -9.57
N ASN A 159 11.49 3.70 -9.15
CA ASN A 159 10.55 3.22 -8.14
C ASN A 159 9.12 3.39 -8.65
N TYR A 160 8.16 2.67 -8.06
CA TYR A 160 6.78 2.63 -8.54
C TYR A 160 5.80 3.08 -7.46
N THR A 161 4.88 3.97 -7.82
CA THR A 161 3.69 4.26 -7.00
C THR A 161 2.51 3.46 -7.55
N GLY A 162 1.77 2.80 -6.67
CA GLY A 162 0.53 2.10 -7.04
C GLY A 162 -0.64 3.06 -7.24
N GLY A 163 -0.42 4.35 -6.98
CA GLY A 163 -1.48 5.35 -7.02
C GLY A 163 -2.33 5.28 -5.77
N THR A 164 -3.65 5.35 -5.92
CA THR A 164 -4.57 5.44 -4.77
C THR A 164 -4.69 4.10 -4.05
N PHE A 165 -4.43 4.09 -2.74
CA PHE A 165 -4.75 2.95 -1.88
C PHE A 165 -6.18 3.10 -1.35
N GLN A 166 -7.02 2.10 -1.57
CA GLN A 166 -8.45 2.21 -1.31
C GLN A 166 -8.86 1.94 0.13
N ASN A 167 -8.00 1.32 0.95
CA ASN A 167 -8.31 0.97 2.34
C ASN A 167 -9.66 0.24 2.48
N ARG A 168 -9.92 -0.75 1.62
CA ARG A 168 -11.23 -1.44 1.51
C ARG A 168 -11.59 -2.17 2.79
N GLU A 169 -10.57 -2.72 3.43
CA GLU A 169 -10.62 -3.46 4.68
C GLU A 169 -10.73 -2.52 5.90
N ARG A 170 -10.67 -1.20 5.68
CA ARG A 170 -10.82 -0.14 6.71
C ARG A 170 -9.83 -0.28 7.87
N GLN A 171 -8.64 -0.77 7.57
CA GLN A 171 -7.58 -1.00 8.56
C GLN A 171 -6.94 0.33 8.98
N LEU A 172 -6.78 1.27 8.05
CA LEU A 172 -6.33 2.63 8.33
C LEU A 172 -7.53 3.57 8.60
N PRO A 173 -7.32 4.76 9.21
CA PRO A 173 -8.40 5.74 9.42
C PRO A 173 -9.27 5.98 8.17
N THR A 174 -10.59 5.91 8.32
CA THR A 174 -11.53 5.90 7.17
C THR A 174 -11.75 7.27 6.54
N ASN A 175 -11.50 8.35 7.27
CA ASN A 175 -11.79 9.72 6.84
C ASN A 175 -10.56 10.35 6.17
N ALA A 176 -9.90 9.59 5.31
CA ALA A 176 -8.65 9.96 4.68
C ALA A 176 -8.54 9.36 3.28
N SER A 177 -7.72 10.00 2.44
CA SER A 177 -7.31 9.46 1.15
C SER A 177 -5.86 9.04 1.21
N TYR A 178 -5.55 7.89 0.62
CA TYR A 178 -4.22 7.29 0.70
C TYR A 178 -3.61 7.09 -0.68
N ASN A 179 -2.30 7.20 -0.73
CA ASN A 179 -1.51 6.70 -1.84
C ASN A 179 -0.55 5.61 -1.35
N GLU A 180 -0.29 4.62 -2.18
CA GLU A 180 0.69 3.57 -1.92
C GLU A 180 1.93 3.71 -2.78
N TYR A 181 3.08 3.42 -2.19
CA TYR A 181 4.37 3.56 -2.83
C TYR A 181 5.27 2.38 -2.51
N ASP A 182 6.07 1.96 -3.49
CA ASP A 182 7.03 0.89 -3.31
C ASP A 182 8.22 1.33 -2.46
N VAL A 183 8.72 0.40 -1.64
CA VAL A 183 9.83 0.68 -0.73
C VAL A 183 11.18 0.61 -1.44
N TYR A 184 11.38 -0.42 -2.26
CA TYR A 184 12.69 -0.70 -2.87
C TYR A 184 12.75 -0.29 -4.34
N PRO A 185 13.70 0.56 -4.74
CA PRO A 185 13.91 0.88 -6.15
C PRO A 185 14.46 -0.33 -6.91
N ARG A 186 14.20 -0.38 -8.21
CA ARG A 186 14.51 -1.50 -9.10
C ARG A 186 14.61 -1.06 -10.57
N ALA A 187 14.94 -2.00 -11.45
CA ALA A 187 14.91 -1.76 -12.89
C ALA A 187 13.49 -1.41 -13.36
N LYS A 188 13.38 -0.48 -14.33
CA LYS A 188 12.08 -0.08 -14.88
C LYS A 188 11.36 -1.27 -15.49
N GLY A 189 10.11 -1.48 -15.11
CA GLY A 189 9.27 -2.59 -15.60
C GLY A 189 9.46 -3.91 -14.84
N ALA A 190 10.35 -3.98 -13.85
CA ALA A 190 10.48 -5.16 -13.01
C ALA A 190 9.23 -5.41 -12.16
N SER A 191 8.95 -6.67 -11.85
CA SER A 191 7.88 -7.05 -10.92
C SER A 191 8.05 -6.36 -9.56
N ARG A 192 6.92 -5.97 -8.96
CA ARG A 192 6.89 -5.35 -7.63
C ARG A 192 7.00 -6.42 -6.55
N ASP A 193 7.64 -6.09 -5.42
CA ASP A 193 7.72 -6.94 -4.23
C ASP A 193 6.46 -6.77 -3.35
N ALA A 194 6.44 -7.26 -2.11
CA ALA A 194 5.31 -7.08 -1.18
C ALA A 194 5.38 -5.78 -0.34
N TYR A 195 6.50 -5.07 -0.36
CA TYR A 195 6.82 -4.00 0.58
C TYR A 195 6.25 -2.67 0.10
N ARG A 196 5.38 -2.05 0.90
CA ARG A 196 4.78 -0.74 0.58
C ARG A 196 4.86 0.21 1.75
N ILE A 197 4.94 1.50 1.44
CA ILE A 197 4.43 2.52 2.34
C ILE A 197 3.06 2.99 1.84
N VAL A 198 2.13 3.17 2.76
CA VAL A 198 0.81 3.78 2.52
C VAL A 198 0.79 5.12 3.24
N VAL A 199 0.48 6.18 2.52
CA VAL A 199 0.63 7.56 2.99
C VAL A 199 -0.70 8.27 2.93
N ASN A 200 -1.13 8.86 4.05
CA ASN A 200 -2.26 9.78 4.08
C ASN A 200 -1.90 11.04 3.26
N ARG A 201 -2.70 11.35 2.24
CA ARG A 201 -2.42 12.44 1.30
C ARG A 201 -2.39 13.80 1.97
N SER A 202 -3.17 14.04 3.01
CA SER A 202 -3.27 15.34 3.67
C SER A 202 -2.20 15.47 4.76
N THR A 203 -2.18 14.55 5.72
CA THR A 203 -1.30 14.63 6.90
C THR A 203 0.10 14.13 6.65
N LYS A 204 0.31 13.38 5.55
CA LYS A 204 1.53 12.62 5.28
C LYS A 204 1.86 11.61 6.37
N GLU A 205 0.94 11.25 7.26
CA GLU A 205 1.12 10.06 8.10
C GLU A 205 1.38 8.85 7.21
N THR A 206 2.29 7.98 7.63
CA THR A 206 2.75 6.86 6.81
C THR A 206 2.79 5.58 7.60
N TRP A 207 2.33 4.52 6.96
CA TRP A 207 2.38 3.16 7.47
C TRP A 207 3.21 2.32 6.52
N PHE A 208 4.09 1.50 7.07
CA PHE A 208 4.79 0.47 6.32
C PHE A 208 4.01 -0.85 6.40
N THR A 209 3.85 -1.52 5.27
CA THR A 209 3.36 -2.89 5.20
C THR A 209 4.43 -3.79 4.56
N PRO A 210 4.96 -4.78 5.30
CA PRO A 210 5.98 -5.69 4.79
C PRO A 210 5.43 -6.86 3.98
N ASP A 211 4.12 -7.02 3.97
CA ASP A 211 3.42 -8.26 3.65
C ASP A 211 2.20 -8.02 2.76
N HIS A 212 2.28 -7.01 1.88
CA HIS A 212 1.26 -6.71 0.89
C HIS A 212 -0.12 -6.44 1.53
N TYR A 213 -0.13 -5.46 2.45
CA TYR A 213 -1.31 -4.91 3.14
C TYR A 213 -1.94 -5.84 4.19
N VAL A 214 -1.22 -6.87 4.66
CA VAL A 214 -1.72 -7.74 5.74
C VAL A 214 -1.45 -7.14 7.12
N ASN A 215 -0.33 -6.44 7.33
CA ASN A 215 -0.04 -5.73 8.58
C ASN A 215 0.51 -4.33 8.30
N PHE A 216 0.22 -3.37 9.18
CA PHE A 216 0.62 -1.97 9.05
C PHE A 216 1.37 -1.49 10.29
N TYR A 217 2.51 -0.85 10.08
CA TYR A 217 3.34 -0.29 11.15
C TYR A 217 3.52 1.20 10.90
N LYS A 218 3.06 2.04 11.84
CA LYS A 218 3.23 3.50 11.71
C LYS A 218 4.74 3.84 11.74
N LEU A 219 5.19 4.63 10.76
CA LEU A 219 6.60 5.04 10.59
C LEU A 219 6.99 6.26 11.42
#